data_AF-A0A4V0I0H6-F1
#
_entry.id   AF-A0A4V0I0H6-F1
#
_cell.length_a   1.000
_cell.length_b   1.000
_cell.length_c   1.000
_cell.angle_alpha   90.00
_cell.angle_beta   90.00
_cell.angle_gamma   90.00
#
_symmetry.space_group_name_H-M   'P 1'
#
loop_
_entity.id
_entity.type
_entity.pdbx_description
1 polymer ?
#
loop_
_entity_poly.entity_id
_entity_poly.type
_entity_poly.pdbx_seq_one_letter_code
_entity_poly.pdbx_strand_id
1 'polypeptide(L)' 'MRIRRIGRWDGEARVFRGVRITWDRGTWGEGGYSAKFTIGFAPRFFRFRRELFGWMLTVFGVRLHYLWSYGGRFAD' A
#
# COMPACT_ATOMS: atom_id res chain seq x y z
N MET A 1 -0.89 5.83 -13.32
CA MET A 1 -1.66 5.40 -12.12
C MET A 1 -2.43 4.14 -12.49
N ARG A 2 -2.42 3.12 -11.63
CA ARG A 2 -3.09 1.83 -11.79
C ARG A 2 -3.91 1.53 -10.54
N ILE A 3 -5.17 1.15 -10.72
CA ILE A 3 -6.07 0.79 -9.62
C ILE A 3 -6.44 -0.67 -9.79
N ARG A 4 -6.21 -1.48 -8.76
CA ARG A 4 -6.54 -2.91 -8.73
C ARG A 4 -7.43 -3.21 -7.54
N ARG A 5 -8.61 -3.76 -7.79
CA ARG A 5 -9.44 -4.38 -6.75
C ARG A 5 -8.85 -5.75 -6.45
N ILE A 6 -8.49 -6.01 -5.19
CA ILE A 6 -7.91 -7.29 -4.76
C ILE A 6 -9.01 -8.21 -4.25
N GLY A 7 -9.87 -7.72 -3.35
CA GLY A 7 -11.00 -8.48 -2.83
C GLY A 7 -10.62 -9.82 -2.16
N ARG A 8 -9.48 -9.87 -1.47
CA ARG A 8 -8.93 -11.13 -0.92
C ARG A 8 -8.69 -11.03 0.58
N TRP A 9 -9.14 -12.05 1.31
CA TRP A 9 -8.74 -12.28 2.69
C TRP A 9 -7.32 -12.86 2.77
N ASP A 10 -6.47 -12.20 3.55
CA ASP A 10 -5.10 -12.63 3.87
C ASP A 10 -5.11 -13.20 5.29
N GLY A 11 -5.12 -14.53 5.39
CA GLY A 11 -5.26 -15.24 6.66
C GLY A 11 -4.06 -15.05 7.59
N GLU A 12 -2.86 -14.94 7.03
CA GLU A 12 -1.62 -14.75 7.78
C GLU A 12 -1.54 -13.32 8.34
N ALA A 13 -1.86 -12.32 7.52
CA ALA A 13 -1.92 -10.94 7.98
C ALA A 13 -3.18 -10.60 8.79
N ARG A 14 -4.18 -11.51 8.81
CA ARG A 14 -5.56 -11.30 9.32
C ARG A 14 -6.19 -10.01 8.77
N VAL A 15 -6.03 -9.79 7.47
CA VAL A 15 -6.47 -8.55 6.78
C VAL A 15 -7.21 -8.88 5.50
N PHE A 16 -8.37 -8.27 5.31
CA PHE A 16 -9.02 -8.19 4.01
C PHE A 16 -8.35 -7.11 3.16
N ARG A 17 -7.77 -7.47 2.02
CA ARG A 17 -7.19 -6.51 1.08
C ARG A 17 -8.28 -6.08 0.10
N GLY A 18 -8.69 -4.82 0.17
CA GLY A 18 -9.75 -4.26 -0.66
C GLY A 18 -9.21 -3.74 -1.99
N VAL A 19 -8.58 -2.57 -1.96
CA VAL A 19 -8.12 -1.86 -3.16
C VAL A 19 -6.64 -1.54 -3.03
N ARG A 20 -5.91 -1.68 -4.13
CA ARG A 20 -4.54 -1.21 -4.28
C ARG A 20 -4.48 -0.18 -5.41
N ILE A 21 -3.79 0.91 -5.13
CA ILE A 21 -3.51 1.98 -6.07
C ILE A 21 -2.00 2.08 -6.20
N THR A 22 -1.48 2.00 -7.40
CA THR A 22 -0.04 2.16 -7.68
C THR A 22 0.12 3.32 -8.66
N TRP A 23 1.10 4.18 -8.45
CA TRP A 23 1.42 5.22 -9.42
C TRP A 23 2.90 5.47 -9.45
N ASP A 24 3.38 5.81 -10.64
CA ASP A 24 4.77 6.15 -10.88
C ASP A 24 4.81 7.64 -11.21
N ARG A 25 5.78 8.35 -10.62
CA ARG A 25 6.11 9.73 -10.94
C ARG A 25 7.56 9.79 -11.42
N GLY A 26 7.80 10.50 -12.51
CA GLY A 26 9.11 10.67 -13.13
C GLY A 26 9.32 9.82 -14.38
N THR A 27 10.42 10.08 -15.08
CA THR A 27 10.80 9.43 -16.33
C THR A 27 11.84 8.36 -16.02
N TRP A 28 11.69 7.18 -16.62
CA TRP A 28 12.68 6.11 -16.47
C TRP A 28 14.03 6.58 -17.02
N GLY A 29 15.07 6.58 -16.18
CA GLY A 29 16.42 7.05 -16.54
C GLY A 29 16.76 8.48 -16.10
N GLU A 30 15.77 9.32 -15.79
CA GLU A 30 15.98 10.73 -15.37
C GLU A 30 15.64 10.97 -13.90
N GLY A 31 15.28 9.91 -13.18
CA GLY A 31 14.80 9.96 -11.81
C GLY A 31 13.29 9.79 -11.73
N GLY A 32 12.84 9.07 -10.70
CA GLY A 32 11.43 8.80 -10.48
C GLY A 32 11.19 8.00 -9.22
N TYR A 33 9.97 8.10 -8.71
CA TYR A 33 9.49 7.30 -7.60
C TYR A 33 8.20 6.58 -7.96
N SER A 34 8.10 5.35 -7.51
CA SER A 34 6.87 4.58 -7.54
C SER A 34 6.23 4.64 -6.17
N ALA A 35 4.92 4.78 -6.10
CA ALA A 35 4.15 4.76 -4.87
C ALA A 35 3.01 3.77 -4.98
N LYS A 36 2.65 3.18 -3.84
CA LYS A 36 1.65 2.14 -3.67
C LYS A 36 0.85 2.44 -2.43
N PHE A 37 -0.46 2.51 -2.59
CA PHE A 37 -1.41 2.70 -1.53
C PHE A 37 -2.38 1.52 -1.51
N THR A 38 -2.56 0.91 -0.35
CA THR A 38 -3.49 -0.21 -0.16
C THR A 38 -4.48 0.12 0.93
N ILE A 39 -5.77 -0.11 0.63
CA ILE A 39 -6.88 -0.03 1.56
C ILE A 39 -7.37 -1.44 1.84
N GLY A 40 -7.53 -1.78 3.10
CA GLY A 40 -8.06 -3.05 3.56
C GLY A 40 -8.78 -2.94 4.89
N PHE A 41 -9.26 -4.07 5.40
CA PHE A 41 -9.89 -4.18 6.71
C PHE A 41 -9.12 -5.17 7.58
N ALA A 42 -8.92 -4.86 8.85
CA ALA A 42 -8.25 -5.72 9.82
C ALA A 42 -9.00 -5.63 11.16
N PRO A 43 -9.12 -6.71 11.95
CA PRO A 43 -9.81 -6.65 13.25
C PRO A 43 -8.91 -6.00 14.31
N ARG A 44 -8.63 -4.70 14.17
CA ARG A 44 -7.84 -3.89 15.13
C ARG A 44 -8.43 -2.49 15.26
N PHE A 45 -8.54 -2.00 16.49
CA PHE A 45 -9.05 -0.66 16.77
C PHE A 45 -8.09 0.45 16.34
N PHE A 46 -6.82 0.33 16.72
CA PHE A 46 -5.80 1.30 16.34
C PHE A 46 -4.43 0.63 16.20
N ARG A 47 -3.72 0.89 15.10
CA ARG A 47 -2.33 0.48 14.91
C ARG A 47 -1.65 1.42 13.94
N PHE A 48 -0.59 2.09 14.37
CA PHE A 48 0.29 2.84 13.48
C PHE A 48 1.67 2.20 13.43
N ARG A 49 2.26 2.15 12.24
CA ARG A 49 3.62 1.67 12.02
C ARG A 49 4.28 2.51 10.95
N ARG A 50 5.43 3.08 11.24
CA ARG A 50 6.28 3.73 10.24
C ARG A 50 7.24 2.70 9.64
N GLU A 51 7.43 2.75 8.33
CA GLU A 51 8.37 1.91 7.57
C GLU A 51 9.42 2.82 6.91
N LEU A 52 10.58 2.28 6.53
CA LEU A 52 11.67 3.05 5.92
C LEU A 52 11.20 3.89 4.72
N PHE A 53 10.33 3.30 3.90
CA PHE A 53 9.75 3.96 2.73
C PHE A 53 8.23 3.88 2.75
N GLY A 54 7.61 4.18 3.90
CA GLY A 54 6.16 4.10 4.00
C GLY A 54 5.60 4.20 5.40
N TRP A 55 4.30 3.99 5.50
CA TRP A 55 3.60 3.89 6.76
C TRP A 55 2.34 3.04 6.61
N MET A 56 1.93 2.46 7.72
CA MET A 56 0.71 1.71 7.85
C MET A 56 -0.09 2.26 9.03
N LEU A 57 -1.36 2.55 8.80
CA LEU A 57 -2.30 2.96 9.81
C LEU A 57 -3.50 2.01 9.80
N THR A 58 -4.00 1.64 10.97
CA THR A 58 -5.28 0.98 11.12
C THR A 58 -6.08 1.79 12.13
N VAL A 59 -7.29 2.18 11.76
CA VAL A 59 -8.22 2.91 12.63
C VAL A 59 -9.61 2.30 12.45
N PHE A 60 -10.29 1.93 13.54
CA PHE A 60 -11.62 1.31 13.52
C PHE A 60 -11.75 0.18 12.50
N GLY A 61 -10.72 -0.65 12.42
CA GLY A 61 -10.64 -1.79 11.52
C GLY A 61 -10.37 -1.47 10.05
N VAL A 62 -10.26 -0.21 9.64
CA VAL A 62 -9.80 0.18 8.31
C VAL A 62 -8.29 0.29 8.32
N ARG A 63 -7.60 -0.49 7.48
CA ARG A 63 -6.15 -0.48 7.31
C ARG A 63 -5.77 0.27 6.03
N LEU A 64 -4.99 1.34 6.21
CA LEU A 64 -4.33 2.10 5.17
C LEU A 64 -2.83 1.75 5.17
N HIS A 65 -2.27 1.47 4.00
CA HIS A 65 -0.85 1.17 3.85
C HIS A 65 -0.29 1.95 2.67
N TYR A 66 0.64 2.84 2.95
CA TYR A 66 1.36 3.63 1.97
C TYR A 66 2.81 3.17 1.90
N LEU A 67 3.29 2.89 0.70
CA LEU A 67 4.66 2.52 0.39
C LEU A 67 5.12 3.33 -0.80
N TRP A 68 6.38 3.73 -0.80
CA TRP A 68 7.01 4.41 -1.92
C TRP A 68 8.42 3.86 -2.13
N SER A 69 8.99 4.07 -3.30
CA SER A 69 10.31 3.57 -3.66
C SER A 69 10.92 4.46 -4.74
N TYR A 70 12.21 4.77 -4.61
CA TYR A 70 12.99 5.47 -5.63
C TYR A 70 13.71 4.47 -6.52
N GLY A 71 13.70 4.70 -7.84
CA GLY A 71 14.51 3.92 -8.79
C GLY A 71 13.99 2.53 -9.16
N GLY A 72 12.85 2.08 -8.60
CA GLY A 72 12.23 0.79 -8.95
C GLY A 72 10.76 0.95 -9.30
N ARG A 73 10.29 0.21 -10.32
CA ARG A 73 8.85 0.00 -10.55
C ARG A 73 8.35 -1.04 -9.56
N PHE A 74 7.17 -0.84 -9.00
CA PHE A 74 6.50 -1.94 -8.31
C PHE A 74 6.08 -2.97 -9.38
N ALA A 75 6.78 -4.10 -9.42
CA ALA A 75 6.33 -5.26 -10.19
C ALA A 75 4.95 -5.70 -9.64
N ASP A 76 3.97 -5.79 -10.54
CA ASP A 76 2.60 -6.25 -10.27
C ASP A 76 2.48 -7.75 -10.56
#